data_AF-A0ABD2JU14-F1
#
_entry.id   AF-A0ABD2JU14-F1
#
_cell.length_a   1.000
_cell.length_b   1.000
_cell.length_c   1.000
_cell.angle_alpha   90.00
_cell.angle_beta   90.00
_cell.angle_gamma   90.00
#
_symmetry.space_group_name_H-M   'P 1'
#
loop_
_entity.id
_entity.type
_entity.pdbx_description
1 polymer ?
#
loop_
_entity_poly.entity_id
_entity_poly.type
_entity_poly.pdbx_seq_one_letter_code
_entity_poly.pdbx_strand_id
1 'polypeptide(L)'
;MAVFRLSFLTVYISDPLVSGFTTAAAFHVLVAQVPKLIGVASKPYGGPGMVIFMLRDLSLSFWHANLWTVGISLNPPLPSRYSMPLPTLPRWDLLPLVWPNVLSIGLICYVFVISLEKIFAKRHKYAVNANQELYALGLSSLLSSFFPVYPFGASLSRSSLCEMLGAKTQLHALFSSTLLLAVILWIGPLLEPLPIAILACIVVVSLKPLFLQYRDLPKLRAVSLYDMFIWLVAFFATVLLDITYGLVLAILFSIFTIVLREQWPTFHRIGVAPIECQTDLNRNWPYANVEIWRFMAPLHFANAQKFTEQLRKNTKKLQ
;
A
#
# COMPACT_ATOMS: atom_id res chain seq x y z
N MET A 1 2.48 8.12 -16.73
CA MET A 1 2.67 8.65 -15.35
C MET A 1 4.08 9.19 -15.12
N ALA A 2 5.15 8.44 -15.44
CA ALA A 2 6.55 8.88 -15.23
C ALA A 2 6.92 10.18 -15.96
N VAL A 3 6.57 10.28 -17.25
CA VAL A 3 6.84 11.48 -18.07
C VAL A 3 6.21 12.73 -17.47
N PHE A 4 5.01 12.61 -16.90
CA PHE A 4 4.29 13.70 -16.24
C PHE A 4 4.78 13.98 -14.80
N ARG A 5 5.86 13.33 -14.35
CA ARG A 5 6.42 13.48 -12.99
C ARG A 5 5.38 13.32 -11.88
N LEU A 6 4.41 12.41 -12.06
CA LEU A 6 3.38 12.11 -11.05
C LEU A 6 3.95 11.43 -9.79
N SER A 7 5.28 11.27 -9.67
CA SER A 7 5.94 10.79 -8.46
C SER A 7 5.67 11.67 -7.25
N PHE A 8 5.28 12.94 -7.42
CA PHE A 8 4.90 13.80 -6.30
C PHE A 8 3.74 13.20 -5.48
N LEU A 9 2.89 12.38 -6.11
CA LEU A 9 1.79 11.70 -5.42
C LEU A 9 2.30 10.76 -4.31
N THR A 10 3.51 10.21 -4.44
CA THR A 10 4.13 9.36 -3.41
C THR A 10 4.47 10.08 -2.12
N VAL A 11 4.51 11.41 -2.13
CA VAL A 11 4.69 12.23 -0.93
C VAL A 11 3.44 12.17 -0.06
N TYR A 12 2.26 12.07 -0.67
CA TYR A 12 0.97 11.99 0.04
C TYR A 12 0.64 10.57 0.52
N ILE A 13 1.41 9.58 0.10
CA ILE A 13 1.32 8.19 0.52
C ILE A 13 2.13 8.03 1.80
N SER A 14 1.45 8.20 2.92
CA SER A 14 2.03 8.10 4.26
C SER A 14 2.27 6.64 4.69
N ASP A 15 3.27 6.41 5.55
CA ASP A 15 3.56 5.10 6.16
C ASP A 15 2.29 4.40 6.74
N PRO A 16 1.41 5.07 7.51
CA PRO A 16 0.19 4.43 8.02
C PRO A 16 -0.81 4.06 6.91
N LEU A 17 -0.93 4.86 5.85
CA LEU A 17 -1.81 4.55 4.72
C LEU A 17 -1.33 3.28 4.02
N VAL A 18 -0.03 3.20 3.71
CA VAL A 18 0.59 2.03 3.10
C VAL A 18 0.37 0.78 3.94
N SER A 19 0.59 0.90 5.24
CA SER A 19 0.46 -0.21 6.16
C SER A 19 -0.98 -0.74 6.22
N GLY A 20 -1.96 0.16 6.37
CA GLY A 20 -3.37 -0.21 6.41
C GLY A 20 -3.86 -0.80 5.08
N PHE A 21 -3.47 -0.19 3.96
CA PHE A 21 -3.81 -0.65 2.61
C PHE A 21 -3.25 -2.06 2.32
N THR A 22 -1.96 -2.30 2.56
CA THR A 22 -1.34 -3.61 2.28
C THR A 22 -1.87 -4.71 3.21
N THR A 23 -2.21 -4.38 4.46
CA THR A 23 -2.89 -5.30 5.39
C THR A 23 -4.29 -5.67 4.90
N ALA A 24 -5.05 -4.71 4.37
CA ALA A 24 -6.37 -4.98 3.79
C ALA A 24 -6.30 -5.77 2.47
N ALA A 25 -5.32 -5.49 1.61
CA ALA A 25 -5.06 -6.29 0.42
C ALA A 25 -4.71 -7.74 0.79
N ALA A 26 -3.91 -7.96 1.84
CA ALA A 26 -3.65 -9.30 2.37
C ALA A 26 -4.94 -10.00 2.86
N PHE A 27 -5.88 -9.26 3.47
CA PHE A 27 -7.18 -9.79 3.86
C PHE A 27 -8.03 -10.23 2.66
N HIS A 28 -8.07 -9.44 1.59
CA HIS A 28 -8.71 -9.83 0.33
C HIS A 28 -8.13 -11.12 -0.23
N VAL A 29 -6.81 -11.22 -0.31
CA VAL A 29 -6.13 -12.43 -0.81
C VAL A 29 -6.44 -13.62 0.09
N LEU A 30 -6.43 -13.46 1.42
CA LEU A 30 -6.78 -14.51 2.37
C LEU A 30 -8.18 -15.06 2.10
N VAL A 31 -9.19 -14.18 2.03
CA VAL A 31 -10.59 -14.56 1.76
C VAL A 31 -10.72 -15.29 0.43
N ALA A 32 -9.97 -14.88 -0.61
CA ALA A 32 -9.95 -15.55 -1.90
C ALA A 32 -9.23 -16.92 -1.89
N GLN A 33 -8.34 -17.19 -0.94
CA GLN A 33 -7.69 -18.50 -0.81
C GLN A 33 -8.48 -19.50 0.05
N VAL A 34 -9.33 -19.04 0.98
CA VAL A 34 -10.06 -19.93 1.89
C VAL A 34 -10.92 -20.98 1.16
N PRO A 35 -11.72 -20.65 0.13
CA PRO A 35 -12.48 -21.66 -0.62
C PRO A 35 -11.58 -22.73 -1.27
N LYS A 36 -10.38 -22.34 -1.73
CA LYS A 36 -9.42 -23.27 -2.33
C LYS A 36 -8.78 -24.21 -1.32
N LEU A 37 -8.58 -23.74 -0.09
CA LEU A 37 -8.09 -24.58 1.02
C LEU A 37 -9.13 -25.62 1.45
N ILE A 38 -10.41 -25.25 1.43
CA ILE A 38 -11.51 -26.14 1.85
C ILE A 38 -12.00 -27.01 0.68
N GLY A 39 -11.65 -26.66 -0.57
CA GLY A 39 -12.07 -27.39 -1.77
C GLY A 39 -13.52 -27.10 -2.18
N VAL A 40 -14.04 -25.92 -1.83
CA VAL A 40 -15.40 -25.47 -2.18
C VAL A 40 -15.36 -24.68 -3.48
N ALA A 41 -16.21 -25.04 -4.43
CA ALA A 41 -16.41 -24.25 -5.65
C ALA A 41 -16.96 -22.87 -5.27
N SER A 42 -16.16 -21.83 -5.49
CA SER A 42 -16.55 -20.44 -5.22
C SER A 42 -16.82 -19.70 -6.51
N LYS A 43 -17.86 -18.87 -6.51
CA LYS A 43 -18.12 -17.95 -7.62
C LYS A 43 -17.15 -16.77 -7.54
N PRO A 44 -16.51 -16.37 -8.65
CA PRO A 44 -15.73 -15.15 -8.68
C PRO A 44 -16.66 -13.94 -8.57
N TYR A 45 -16.52 -13.17 -7.50
CA TYR A 45 -17.15 -11.87 -7.35
C TYR A 45 -16.15 -10.78 -7.74
N GLY A 46 -16.64 -9.69 -8.33
CA GLY A 46 -15.86 -8.49 -8.59
C GLY A 46 -16.65 -7.25 -8.18
N GLY A 47 -15.94 -6.19 -7.78
CA GLY A 47 -16.53 -4.92 -7.41
C GLY A 47 -16.68 -4.70 -5.89
N PRO A 48 -17.31 -3.58 -5.50
CA PRO A 48 -17.42 -3.21 -4.10
C PRO A 48 -18.20 -4.25 -3.29
N GLY A 49 -17.71 -4.57 -2.09
CA GLY A 49 -18.30 -5.59 -1.23
C GLY A 49 -17.94 -7.04 -1.59
N MET A 50 -17.00 -7.27 -2.53
CA MET A 50 -16.55 -8.63 -2.91
C MET A 50 -16.27 -9.53 -1.71
N VAL A 51 -15.56 -9.01 -0.71
CA VAL A 51 -15.21 -9.74 0.51
C VAL A 51 -16.44 -10.17 1.29
N ILE A 52 -17.45 -9.31 1.39
CA ILE A 52 -18.70 -9.59 2.11
C ILE A 52 -19.47 -10.71 1.39
N PHE A 53 -19.57 -10.64 0.06
CA PHE A 53 -20.21 -11.68 -0.74
C PHE A 53 -19.47 -13.02 -0.65
N MET A 54 -18.13 -13.00 -0.73
CA MET A 54 -17.33 -14.22 -0.58
C MET A 54 -17.45 -14.81 0.83
N LEU A 55 -17.43 -13.99 1.89
CA LEU A 55 -17.61 -14.47 3.26
C LEU A 55 -19.01 -15.02 3.50
N ARG A 56 -20.05 -14.38 2.94
CA ARG A 56 -21.42 -14.88 2.98
C ARG A 56 -21.52 -16.25 2.31
N ASP A 57 -21.03 -16.39 1.10
CA ASP A 57 -21.04 -17.65 0.36
C ASP A 57 -20.25 -18.74 1.08
N LEU A 58 -19.08 -18.38 1.62
CA LEU A 58 -18.26 -19.28 2.43
C LEU A 58 -19.04 -19.79 3.65
N SER A 59 -19.73 -18.89 4.37
CA SER A 59 -20.50 -19.25 5.57
C SER A 59 -21.67 -20.20 5.25
N LEU A 60 -22.30 -20.03 4.09
CA LEU A 60 -23.39 -20.90 3.63
C LEU A 60 -22.87 -22.25 3.12
N SER A 61 -21.73 -22.27 2.44
CA SER A 61 -21.12 -23.49 1.91
C SER A 61 -20.32 -24.29 2.94
N PHE A 62 -20.01 -23.72 4.11
CA PHE A 62 -19.27 -24.39 5.18
C PHE A 62 -19.94 -25.70 5.63
N TRP A 63 -21.27 -25.77 5.55
CA TRP A 63 -22.06 -26.95 5.92
C TRP A 63 -22.26 -27.99 4.81
N HIS A 64 -21.86 -27.68 3.59
CA HIS A 64 -21.95 -28.59 2.43
C HIS A 64 -20.57 -29.06 1.93
N ALA A 65 -19.51 -28.82 2.71
CA ALA A 65 -18.13 -29.20 2.35
C ALA A 65 -17.95 -30.73 2.39
N ASN A 66 -18.20 -31.37 1.25
CA ASN A 66 -18.07 -32.81 1.07
C ASN A 66 -16.60 -33.18 0.84
N LEU A 67 -16.07 -34.18 1.59
CA LEU A 67 -14.69 -34.68 1.50
C LEU A 67 -14.29 -35.11 0.08
N TRP A 68 -15.25 -35.52 -0.76
CA TRP A 68 -15.04 -35.90 -2.15
C TRP A 68 -14.68 -34.72 -3.07
N THR A 69 -15.12 -33.50 -2.75
CA THR A 69 -14.81 -32.28 -3.51
C THR A 69 -13.35 -31.87 -3.36
N VAL A 70 -12.74 -32.20 -2.21
CA VAL A 70 -11.30 -32.08 -1.98
C VAL A 70 -10.51 -32.91 -3.00
N GLY A 71 -11.00 -34.12 -3.31
CA GLY A 71 -10.39 -35.03 -4.29
C GLY A 71 -10.46 -34.54 -5.74
N ILE A 72 -11.44 -33.72 -6.11
CA ILE A 72 -11.58 -33.17 -7.47
C ILE A 72 -10.74 -31.88 -7.65
N SER A 73 -10.56 -31.11 -6.57
CA SER A 73 -9.67 -29.93 -6.56
C SER A 73 -8.16 -30.27 -6.70
N LEU A 74 -7.82 -31.56 -6.68
CA LEU A 74 -6.48 -32.08 -6.94
C LEU A 74 -6.07 -32.08 -8.42
N ASN A 75 -7.00 -32.02 -9.37
CA ASN A 75 -6.70 -32.07 -10.81
C ASN A 75 -7.34 -30.91 -11.58
N PRO A 76 -6.82 -29.67 -11.47
CA PRO A 76 -7.05 -28.70 -12.53
C PRO A 76 -6.34 -29.19 -13.82
N PRO A 77 -6.97 -29.12 -15.00
CA PRO A 77 -6.24 -29.27 -16.26
C PRO A 77 -5.27 -28.09 -16.36
N LEU A 78 -4.01 -28.34 -16.02
CA LEU A 78 -2.95 -27.37 -16.27
C LEU A 78 -2.79 -27.23 -17.79
N PRO A 79 -2.55 -26.01 -18.30
CA PRO A 79 -2.31 -25.83 -19.72
C PRO A 79 -1.13 -26.71 -20.13
N SER A 80 -1.40 -27.66 -21.03
CA SER A 80 -0.49 -28.68 -21.57
C SER A 80 0.68 -28.13 -22.40
N ARG A 81 0.98 -26.83 -22.26
CA ARG A 81 2.05 -26.13 -22.97
C ARG A 81 3.04 -25.54 -21.97
N TYR A 82 3.99 -26.37 -21.55
CA TYR A 82 5.27 -25.94 -20.93
C TYR A 82 6.22 -25.31 -21.97
N SER A 83 5.67 -24.74 -23.04
CA SER A 83 6.44 -24.10 -24.09
C SER A 83 6.57 -22.61 -23.76
N MET A 84 7.73 -22.03 -24.05
CA MET A 84 7.92 -20.58 -23.96
C MET A 84 6.78 -19.88 -24.72
N PRO A 85 6.01 -18.99 -24.07
CA PRO A 85 4.93 -18.31 -24.75
C PRO A 85 5.53 -17.44 -25.86
N LEU A 86 5.04 -17.62 -27.09
CA LEU A 86 5.49 -16.79 -28.20
C LEU A 86 5.09 -15.33 -27.95
N PRO A 87 5.92 -14.36 -28.36
CA PRO A 87 5.54 -12.95 -28.31
C PRO A 87 4.26 -12.73 -29.11
N THR A 88 3.20 -12.24 -28.46
CA THR A 88 1.92 -11.87 -29.06
C THR A 88 1.69 -10.38 -28.91
N LEU A 89 1.26 -9.71 -30.00
CA LEU A 89 0.97 -8.29 -29.94
C LEU A 89 -0.28 -8.01 -29.08
N PRO A 90 -0.28 -6.93 -28.27
CA PRO A 90 -1.45 -6.52 -27.51
C PRO A 90 -2.57 -6.11 -28.46
N ARG A 91 -3.80 -6.54 -28.16
CA ARG A 91 -4.99 -6.23 -28.96
C ARG A 91 -5.49 -4.83 -28.64
N TRP A 92 -5.25 -3.89 -29.55
CA TRP A 92 -5.64 -2.49 -29.40
C TRP A 92 -7.16 -2.29 -29.36
N ASP A 93 -7.94 -3.21 -29.95
CA ASP A 93 -9.40 -3.14 -29.99
C ASP A 93 -10.05 -3.17 -28.59
N LEU A 94 -9.38 -3.80 -27.61
CA LEU A 94 -9.88 -3.90 -26.24
C LEU A 94 -9.55 -2.67 -25.40
N LEU A 95 -8.66 -1.79 -25.88
CA LEU A 95 -8.17 -0.65 -25.11
C LEU A 95 -9.30 0.28 -24.63
N PRO A 96 -10.30 0.67 -25.46
CA PRO A 96 -11.39 1.53 -25.00
C PRO A 96 -12.25 0.90 -23.90
N LEU A 97 -12.33 -0.43 -23.85
CA LEU A 97 -13.10 -1.16 -22.84
C LEU A 97 -12.35 -1.24 -21.50
N VAL A 98 -11.03 -1.37 -21.53
CA VAL A 98 -10.21 -1.64 -20.33
C VAL A 98 -9.46 -0.43 -19.80
N TRP A 99 -9.42 0.70 -20.52
CA TRP A 99 -8.59 1.85 -20.14
C TRP A 99 -8.79 2.35 -18.69
N PRO A 100 -10.01 2.41 -18.10
CA PRO A 100 -10.18 2.88 -16.73
C PRO A 100 -9.57 1.91 -15.70
N ASN A 101 -9.68 0.61 -16.00
CA ASN A 101 -9.12 -0.46 -15.17
C ASN A 101 -7.60 -0.47 -15.26
N VAL A 102 -7.03 -0.24 -16.45
CA VAL A 102 -5.57 -0.18 -16.66
C VAL A 102 -4.94 0.95 -15.85
N LEU A 103 -5.56 2.14 -15.83
CA LEU A 103 -5.07 3.27 -15.03
C LEU A 103 -5.06 2.92 -13.53
N SER A 104 -6.15 2.30 -13.07
CA SER A 104 -6.33 1.90 -11.67
C SER A 104 -5.32 0.84 -11.24
N ILE A 105 -5.17 -0.23 -12.04
CA ILE A 105 -4.20 -1.31 -11.78
C ILE A 105 -2.78 -0.76 -11.80
N GLY A 106 -2.44 0.09 -12.78
CA GLY A 106 -1.11 0.72 -12.86
C GLY A 106 -0.79 1.56 -11.62
N LEU A 107 -1.75 2.33 -11.13
CA LEU A 107 -1.59 3.09 -9.88
C LEU A 107 -1.38 2.15 -8.70
N ILE A 108 -2.20 1.10 -8.56
CA ILE A 108 -2.07 0.13 -7.46
C ILE A 108 -0.70 -0.57 -7.49
N CYS A 109 -0.27 -1.06 -8.66
CA CYS A 109 1.04 -1.71 -8.82
C CYS A 109 2.18 -0.76 -8.41
N TYR A 110 2.11 0.50 -8.85
CA TYR A 110 3.10 1.51 -8.48
C TYR A 110 3.12 1.78 -6.97
N VAL A 111 1.95 2.02 -6.37
CA VAL A 111 1.84 2.26 -4.93
C VAL A 111 2.38 1.06 -4.16
N PHE A 112 2.07 -0.17 -4.57
CA PHE A 112 2.53 -1.38 -3.91
C PHE A 112 4.06 -1.54 -3.96
N VAL A 113 4.69 -1.20 -5.09
CA VAL A 113 6.15 -1.25 -5.26
C VAL A 113 6.83 -0.21 -4.38
N ILE A 114 6.44 1.07 -4.49
CA ILE A 114 7.02 2.15 -3.68
C ILE A 114 6.81 1.91 -2.18
N SER A 115 5.66 1.35 -1.81
CA SER A 115 5.35 0.98 -0.43
C SER A 115 6.37 0.00 0.14
N LEU A 116 6.69 -1.06 -0.61
CA LEU A 116 7.65 -2.07 -0.20
C LEU A 116 9.08 -1.53 -0.21
N GLU A 117 9.45 -0.72 -1.21
CA GLU A 117 10.76 -0.07 -1.27
C GLU A 117 11.01 0.85 -0.07
N LYS A 118 10.03 1.67 0.32
CA LYS A 118 10.16 2.54 1.50
C LYS A 118 10.46 1.74 2.78
N ILE A 119 9.93 0.53 2.92
CA ILE A 119 10.22 -0.36 4.05
C ILE A 119 11.70 -0.75 4.07
N PHE A 120 12.25 -1.21 2.94
CA PHE A 120 13.66 -1.61 2.84
C PHE A 120 14.61 -0.40 2.89
N ALA A 121 14.23 0.72 2.30
CA ALA A 121 14.96 1.98 2.33
C ALA A 121 15.15 2.50 3.76
N LYS A 122 14.10 2.42 4.58
CA LYS A 122 14.15 2.78 6.00
C LYS A 122 15.03 1.82 6.81
N ARG A 123 14.99 0.51 6.52
CA ARG A 123 15.84 -0.49 7.19
C ARG A 123 17.33 -0.32 6.86
N HIS A 124 17.65 -0.12 5.59
CA HIS A 124 19.04 -0.02 5.11
C HIS A 124 19.56 1.41 4.98
N LYS A 125 18.74 2.41 5.32
CA LYS A 125 19.09 3.84 5.31
C LYS A 125 19.58 4.36 3.94
N TYR A 126 18.90 3.97 2.86
CA TYR A 126 19.13 4.53 1.52
C TYR A 126 17.93 5.36 1.05
N ALA A 127 18.14 6.21 0.05
CA ALA A 127 17.08 7.02 -0.55
C ALA A 127 16.45 6.32 -1.76
N VAL A 128 15.13 6.42 -1.91
CA VAL A 128 14.38 5.86 -3.04
C VAL A 128 14.00 6.98 -4.00
N ASN A 129 14.29 6.80 -5.28
CA ASN A 129 13.88 7.72 -6.33
C ASN A 129 12.56 7.27 -6.98
N ALA A 130 11.45 7.85 -6.53
CA ALA A 130 10.11 7.48 -6.97
C ALA A 130 9.85 7.67 -8.48
N ASN A 131 10.55 8.59 -9.16
CA ASN A 131 10.45 8.75 -10.62
C ASN A 131 11.15 7.62 -11.36
N GLN A 132 12.35 7.23 -10.89
CA GLN A 132 13.12 6.15 -11.50
C GLN A 132 12.36 4.82 -11.44
N GLU A 133 11.71 4.54 -10.30
CA GLU A 133 10.91 3.33 -10.14
C GLU A 133 9.67 3.33 -11.04
N LEU A 134 9.04 4.50 -11.24
CA LEU A 134 7.92 4.61 -12.16
C LEU A 134 8.33 4.39 -13.62
N TYR A 135 9.55 4.80 -14.02
CA TYR A 135 10.12 4.45 -15.32
C TYR A 135 10.45 2.96 -15.42
N ALA A 136 11.08 2.39 -14.40
CA ALA A 136 11.46 0.97 -14.37
C ALA A 136 10.23 0.07 -14.47
N LEU A 137 9.17 0.35 -13.70
CA LEU A 137 7.90 -0.38 -13.76
C LEU A 137 7.18 -0.20 -15.09
N GLY A 138 7.18 1.03 -15.64
CA GLY A 138 6.59 1.30 -16.93
C GLY A 138 7.26 0.53 -18.06
N LEU A 139 8.60 0.59 -18.15
CA LEU A 139 9.38 -0.14 -19.15
C LEU A 139 9.23 -1.65 -18.99
N SER A 140 9.31 -2.15 -17.76
CA SER A 140 9.16 -3.58 -17.49
C SER A 140 7.75 -4.09 -17.84
N SER A 141 6.71 -3.30 -17.59
CA SER A 141 5.33 -3.64 -17.96
C SER A 141 5.08 -3.58 -19.47
N LEU A 142 5.71 -2.63 -20.17
CA LEU A 142 5.66 -2.54 -21.63
C LEU A 142 6.32 -3.76 -22.27
N LEU A 143 7.51 -4.15 -21.78
CA LEU A 143 8.22 -5.33 -22.26
C LEU A 143 7.45 -6.63 -21.93
N SER A 144 6.84 -6.73 -20.75
CA SER A 144 6.05 -7.92 -20.40
C SER A 144 4.75 -8.04 -21.19
N SER A 145 4.20 -6.94 -21.73
CA SER A 145 2.92 -6.94 -22.46
C SER A 145 2.94 -7.73 -23.77
N PHE A 146 4.13 -7.98 -24.33
CA PHE A 146 4.29 -8.86 -25.49
C PHE A 146 4.12 -10.35 -25.14
N PHE A 147 4.07 -10.67 -23.85
CA PHE A 147 3.88 -12.02 -23.35
C PHE A 147 2.55 -12.10 -22.58
N PRO A 148 1.90 -13.28 -22.50
CA PRO A 148 0.66 -13.47 -21.77
C PRO A 148 0.90 -13.47 -20.25
N VAL A 149 1.27 -12.31 -19.71
CA VAL A 149 1.66 -12.10 -18.30
C VAL A 149 0.70 -11.10 -17.66
N TYR A 150 0.30 -11.39 -16.42
CA TYR A 150 -0.49 -10.45 -15.62
C TYR A 150 0.38 -9.26 -15.18
N PRO A 151 -0.21 -8.07 -14.96
CA PRO A 151 0.50 -6.97 -14.32
C PRO A 151 1.17 -7.43 -13.03
N PHE A 152 2.47 -7.15 -12.90
CA PHE A 152 3.27 -7.57 -11.76
C PHE A 152 3.46 -6.41 -10.77
N GLY A 153 3.93 -6.75 -9.58
CA GLY A 153 4.31 -5.80 -8.53
C GLY A 153 5.48 -6.34 -7.73
N ALA A 154 5.84 -5.65 -6.65
CA ALA A 154 6.85 -6.13 -5.73
C ALA A 154 6.32 -7.26 -4.84
N SER A 155 7.19 -8.14 -4.34
CA SER A 155 6.79 -9.27 -3.48
C SER A 155 7.55 -9.21 -2.17
N LEU A 156 6.86 -8.84 -1.08
CA LEU A 156 7.45 -8.74 0.26
C LEU A 156 8.15 -10.04 0.69
N SER A 157 7.53 -11.20 0.50
CA SER A 157 8.05 -12.47 1.00
C SER A 157 9.37 -12.84 0.32
N ARG A 158 9.45 -12.72 -1.02
CA ARG A 158 10.69 -12.93 -1.78
C ARG A 158 11.77 -11.92 -1.43
N SER A 159 11.45 -10.62 -1.44
CA SER A 159 12.44 -9.58 -1.12
C SER A 159 12.96 -9.68 0.31
N SER A 160 12.10 -10.01 1.28
CA SER A 160 12.50 -10.21 2.67
C SER A 160 13.37 -11.44 2.85
N LEU A 161 13.11 -12.54 2.11
CA LEU A 161 13.97 -13.72 2.15
C LEU A 161 15.36 -13.41 1.59
N CYS A 162 15.43 -12.69 0.47
CA CYS A 162 16.69 -12.28 -0.12
C CYS A 162 17.48 -11.34 0.79
N GLU A 163 16.79 -10.42 1.48
CA GLU A 163 17.38 -9.56 2.52
C GLU A 163 17.97 -10.40 3.67
N MET A 164 17.21 -11.38 4.18
CA MET A 164 17.67 -12.28 5.25
C MET A 164 18.89 -13.12 4.85
N LEU A 165 18.99 -13.50 3.57
CA LEU A 165 20.14 -14.21 3.00
C LEU A 165 21.32 -13.27 2.69
N GLY A 166 21.20 -11.97 2.96
CA GLY A 166 22.27 -11.00 2.78
C GLY A 166 22.52 -10.59 1.32
N ALA A 167 21.53 -10.72 0.43
CA ALA A 167 21.65 -10.29 -0.96
C ALA A 167 21.81 -8.76 -1.04
N LYS A 168 22.90 -8.29 -1.67
CA LYS A 168 23.24 -6.86 -1.78
C LYS A 168 22.99 -6.25 -3.17
N THR A 169 22.84 -7.09 -4.19
CA THR A 169 22.74 -6.64 -5.59
C THR A 169 21.53 -7.26 -6.29
N GLN A 170 21.07 -6.60 -7.36
CA GLN A 170 19.96 -7.09 -8.19
C GLN A 170 20.34 -8.32 -9.03
N LEU A 171 21.62 -8.72 -9.05
CA LEU A 171 22.10 -9.89 -9.78
C LEU A 171 21.43 -11.20 -9.30
N HIS A 172 21.03 -11.25 -8.02
CA HIS A 172 20.23 -12.36 -7.50
C HIS A 172 18.92 -12.56 -8.30
N ALA A 173 18.29 -11.47 -8.77
CA ALA A 173 17.03 -11.55 -9.50
C ALA A 173 17.26 -12.19 -10.89
N LEU A 174 18.38 -11.89 -11.54
CA LEU A 174 18.78 -12.55 -12.78
C LEU A 174 18.93 -14.05 -12.56
N PHE A 175 19.73 -14.47 -11.58
CA PHE A 175 19.92 -15.89 -11.26
C PHE A 175 18.60 -16.59 -10.90
N SER A 176 17.77 -15.97 -10.06
CA SER A 176 16.48 -16.51 -9.66
C SER A 176 15.51 -16.64 -10.84
N SER A 177 15.48 -15.67 -11.76
CA SER A 177 14.64 -15.72 -12.96
C SER A 177 15.09 -16.78 -13.96
N THR A 178 16.39 -16.95 -14.17
CA THR A 178 16.95 -17.99 -15.04
C THR A 178 16.69 -19.37 -14.46
N LEU A 179 16.87 -19.55 -13.15
CA LEU A 179 16.54 -20.80 -12.47
C LEU A 179 15.04 -21.11 -12.57
N LEU A 180 14.17 -20.11 -12.38
CA LEU A 180 12.73 -20.29 -12.51
C LEU A 180 12.34 -20.72 -13.94
N LEU A 181 12.94 -20.11 -14.96
CA LEU A 181 12.74 -20.50 -16.36
C LEU A 181 13.16 -21.96 -16.61
N ALA A 182 14.33 -22.35 -16.11
CA ALA A 182 14.83 -23.73 -16.19
C ALA A 182 13.87 -24.73 -15.51
N VAL A 183 13.37 -24.40 -14.32
CA VAL A 183 12.41 -25.22 -13.58
C VAL A 183 11.11 -25.38 -14.36
N ILE A 184 10.57 -24.31 -14.95
CA ILE A 184 9.32 -24.37 -15.73
C ILE A 184 9.49 -25.25 -16.98
N LEU A 185 10.64 -25.17 -17.66
CA LEU A 185 10.88 -25.92 -18.90
C LEU A 185 11.18 -27.41 -18.67
N TRP A 186 11.91 -27.76 -17.61
CA TRP A 186 12.34 -29.15 -17.37
C TRP A 186 11.54 -29.88 -16.29
N ILE A 187 11.16 -29.20 -15.21
CA ILE A 187 10.48 -29.79 -14.05
C ILE A 187 8.96 -29.57 -14.13
N GLY A 188 8.48 -28.74 -15.05
CA GLY A 188 7.05 -28.45 -15.28
C GLY A 188 6.13 -29.68 -15.20
N PRO A 189 6.37 -30.76 -15.97
CA PRO A 189 5.53 -31.97 -15.93
C PRO A 189 5.46 -32.63 -14.54
N LEU A 190 6.52 -32.53 -13.75
CA LEU A 190 6.57 -33.07 -12.39
C LEU A 190 5.69 -32.28 -11.40
N LEU A 191 5.35 -31.04 -11.74
CA LEU A 191 4.50 -30.17 -10.93
C LEU A 191 3.01 -30.27 -11.30
N GLU A 192 2.65 -31.03 -12.33
CA GLU A 192 1.27 -31.23 -12.75
C GLU A 192 0.33 -31.78 -11.65
N PRO A 193 0.73 -32.78 -10.84
CA PRO A 193 -0.15 -33.32 -9.81
C PRO A 193 -0.25 -32.45 -8.55
N LEU A 194 0.26 -31.21 -8.53
CA LEU A 194 0.21 -30.37 -7.33
C LEU A 194 -1.24 -29.93 -7.01
N PRO A 195 -1.77 -30.27 -5.82
CA PRO A 195 -3.07 -29.82 -5.39
C PRO A 195 -3.13 -28.29 -5.26
N ILE A 196 -4.24 -27.69 -5.70
CA ILE A 196 -4.51 -26.24 -5.54
C ILE A 196 -4.47 -25.83 -4.05
N ALA A 197 -4.84 -26.74 -3.15
CA ALA A 197 -4.79 -26.51 -1.70
C ALA A 197 -3.37 -26.24 -1.18
N ILE A 198 -2.35 -26.92 -1.72
CA ILE A 198 -0.95 -26.68 -1.32
C ILE A 198 -0.52 -25.27 -1.75
N LEU A 199 -0.85 -24.88 -2.99
CA LEU A 199 -0.57 -23.54 -3.51
C LEU A 199 -1.27 -22.44 -2.68
N ALA A 200 -2.54 -22.65 -2.33
CA ALA A 200 -3.30 -21.74 -1.48
C ALA A 200 -2.67 -21.62 -0.07
N CYS A 201 -2.20 -22.71 0.51
CA CYS A 201 -1.52 -22.72 1.80
C CYS A 201 -0.23 -21.89 1.76
N ILE A 202 0.60 -22.08 0.72
CA ILE A 202 1.82 -21.28 0.51
C ILE A 202 1.49 -19.79 0.44
N VAL A 203 0.44 -19.41 -0.29
CA VAL A 203 -0.01 -18.01 -0.37
C VAL A 203 -0.42 -17.49 1.02
N VAL A 204 -1.25 -18.21 1.77
CA VAL A 204 -1.67 -17.79 3.11
C VAL A 204 -0.48 -17.60 4.06
N VAL A 205 0.47 -18.52 4.06
CA VAL A 205 1.69 -18.41 4.88
C VAL A 205 2.51 -17.18 4.47
N SER A 206 2.58 -16.87 3.18
CA SER A 206 3.33 -15.71 2.65
C SER A 206 2.76 -14.35 3.09
N LEU A 207 1.47 -14.29 3.48
CA LEU A 207 0.78 -13.07 3.92
C LEU A 207 1.01 -12.71 5.39
N LYS A 208 1.53 -13.63 6.21
CA LYS A 208 1.83 -13.40 7.64
C LYS A 208 2.54 -12.06 7.93
N PRO A 209 3.63 -11.68 7.23
CA PRO A 209 4.30 -10.39 7.48
C PRO A 209 3.45 -9.16 7.14
N LEU A 210 2.50 -9.27 6.20
CA LEU A 210 1.56 -8.17 5.89
C LEU A 210 0.55 -7.97 7.02
N PHE A 211 0.00 -9.06 7.57
CA PHE A 211 -0.88 -8.95 8.73
C PHE A 211 -0.17 -8.40 9.96
N LEU A 212 1.10 -8.76 10.19
CA LEU A 212 1.86 -8.28 11.36
C LEU A 212 2.00 -6.75 11.45
N GLN A 213 1.73 -6.01 10.37
CA GLN A 213 1.73 -4.55 10.36
C GLN A 213 0.66 -3.92 11.26
N TYR A 214 -0.42 -4.64 11.61
CA TYR A 214 -1.40 -4.14 12.59
C TYR A 214 -0.75 -3.84 13.96
N ARG A 215 0.39 -4.44 14.26
CA ARG A 215 1.11 -4.22 15.54
C ARG A 215 1.68 -2.80 15.66
N ASP A 216 1.66 -2.02 14.60
CA ASP A 216 2.08 -0.62 14.62
C ASP A 216 0.96 0.34 15.06
N LEU A 217 -0.32 -0.08 15.09
CA LEU A 217 -1.44 0.74 15.58
C LEU A 217 -1.23 1.36 16.97
N PRO A 218 -0.80 0.62 18.01
CA PRO A 218 -0.61 1.22 19.34
C PRO A 218 0.50 2.28 19.33
N LYS A 219 1.54 2.10 18.51
CA LYS A 219 2.60 3.09 18.35
C LYS A 219 2.08 4.33 17.63
N LEU A 220 1.33 4.16 16.55
CA LEU A 220 0.70 5.26 15.82
C LEU A 220 -0.21 6.06 16.75
N ARG A 221 -1.05 5.40 17.54
CA ARG A 221 -1.93 6.04 18.52
C ARG A 221 -1.16 6.86 19.56
N ALA A 222 -0.01 6.38 20.01
CA ALA A 222 0.84 7.09 20.97
C ALA A 222 1.50 8.35 20.38
N VAL A 223 1.74 8.37 19.06
CA VAL A 223 2.35 9.51 18.35
C VAL A 223 1.28 10.51 17.89
N SER A 224 0.28 10.06 17.15
CA SER A 224 -0.82 10.90 16.69
C SER A 224 -2.10 10.10 16.42
N LEU A 225 -3.23 10.59 16.92
CA LEU A 225 -4.54 9.97 16.65
C LEU A 225 -4.90 10.03 15.16
N TYR A 226 -4.45 11.07 14.46
CA TYR A 226 -4.70 11.27 13.03
C TYR A 226 -4.07 10.16 12.17
N ASP A 227 -2.83 9.75 12.46
CA ASP A 227 -2.16 8.68 11.73
C ASP A 227 -2.84 7.32 11.96
N MET A 228 -3.37 7.10 13.17
CA MET A 228 -4.20 5.92 13.47
C MET A 228 -5.50 5.92 12.64
N PHE A 229 -6.17 7.07 12.49
CA PHE A 229 -7.37 7.18 11.65
C PHE A 229 -7.05 6.93 10.17
N ILE A 230 -5.94 7.46 9.65
CA ILE A 230 -5.51 7.20 8.27
C ILE A 230 -5.34 5.69 8.04
N TRP A 231 -4.69 4.98 8.98
CA TRP A 231 -4.53 3.54 8.91
C TRP A 231 -5.89 2.81 8.90
N LEU A 232 -6.79 3.17 9.81
CA LEU A 232 -8.11 2.54 9.94
C LEU A 232 -8.96 2.77 8.68
N VAL A 233 -9.00 4.00 8.17
CA VAL A 233 -9.73 4.33 6.94
C VAL A 233 -9.14 3.56 5.77
N ALA A 234 -7.81 3.51 5.63
CA ALA A 234 -7.17 2.74 4.56
C ALA A 234 -7.53 1.25 4.62
N PHE A 235 -7.54 0.67 5.83
CA PHE A 235 -7.91 -0.74 6.02
C PHE A 235 -9.38 -1.00 5.70
N PHE A 236 -10.31 -0.32 6.37
CA PHE A 236 -11.74 -0.58 6.23
C PHE A 236 -12.28 -0.18 4.87
N ALA A 237 -11.84 0.96 4.30
CA ALA A 237 -12.24 1.36 2.96
C ALA A 237 -11.85 0.30 1.93
N THR A 238 -10.63 -0.24 2.03
CA THR A 238 -10.13 -1.27 1.11
C THR A 238 -10.87 -2.59 1.28
N VAL A 239 -11.12 -3.04 2.51
CA VAL A 239 -11.87 -4.28 2.77
C VAL A 239 -13.33 -4.18 2.26
N LEU A 240 -13.99 -3.04 2.47
CA LEU A 240 -15.42 -2.88 2.17
C LEU A 240 -15.70 -2.51 0.70
N LEU A 241 -14.90 -1.61 0.10
CA LEU A 241 -15.19 -1.01 -1.21
C LEU A 241 -14.42 -1.64 -2.37
N ASP A 242 -13.49 -2.58 -2.13
CA ASP A 242 -12.47 -3.07 -3.07
C ASP A 242 -11.14 -2.28 -3.00
N ILE A 243 -10.05 -2.91 -3.45
CA ILE A 243 -8.68 -2.38 -3.48
C ILE A 243 -8.61 -1.06 -4.23
N THR A 244 -9.32 -0.94 -5.36
CA THR A 244 -9.27 0.26 -6.19
C THR A 244 -9.89 1.47 -5.51
N TYR A 245 -11.14 1.33 -5.06
CA TYR A 245 -11.86 2.43 -4.40
C TYR A 245 -11.29 2.73 -3.01
N GLY A 246 -10.84 1.70 -2.29
CA GLY A 246 -10.19 1.84 -1.00
C GLY A 246 -8.92 2.68 -1.05
N LEU A 247 -8.06 2.46 -2.04
CA LEU A 247 -6.84 3.25 -2.21
C LEU A 247 -7.14 4.72 -2.49
N VAL A 248 -8.08 5.00 -3.39
CA VAL A 248 -8.48 6.37 -3.73
C VAL A 248 -9.04 7.08 -2.49
N LEU A 249 -9.95 6.43 -1.77
CA LEU A 249 -10.56 6.99 -0.56
C LEU A 249 -9.51 7.25 0.53
N ALA A 250 -8.55 6.33 0.70
CA ALA A 250 -7.46 6.47 1.67
C ALA A 250 -6.55 7.66 1.35
N ILE A 251 -6.20 7.86 0.08
CA ILE A 251 -5.39 9.00 -0.37
C ILE A 251 -6.14 10.32 -0.13
N LEU A 252 -7.42 10.38 -0.50
CA LEU A 252 -8.25 11.56 -0.27
C LEU A 252 -8.36 11.89 1.22
N PHE A 253 -8.57 10.89 2.06
CA PHE A 253 -8.64 11.05 3.52
C PHE A 253 -7.30 11.50 4.12
N SER A 254 -6.18 10.99 3.62
CA SER A 254 -4.83 11.42 4.01
C SER A 254 -4.61 12.90 3.71
N ILE A 255 -4.94 13.35 2.49
CA ILE A 255 -4.85 14.76 2.09
C ILE A 255 -5.78 15.63 2.94
N PHE A 256 -7.02 15.18 3.16
CA PHE A 256 -7.98 15.89 4.00
C PHE A 256 -7.47 16.08 5.43
N THR A 257 -6.85 15.05 5.99
CA THR A 257 -6.26 15.11 7.34
C THR A 257 -5.10 16.11 7.42
N ILE A 258 -4.28 16.23 6.37
CA ILE A 258 -3.22 17.24 6.29
C ILE A 258 -3.82 18.66 6.31
N VAL A 259 -4.87 18.90 5.52
CA VAL A 259 -5.55 20.20 5.48
C VAL A 259 -6.14 20.56 6.85
N LEU A 260 -6.81 19.63 7.53
CA LEU A 260 -7.36 19.86 8.87
C LEU A 260 -6.26 20.18 9.89
N ARG A 261 -5.12 19.49 9.80
CA ARG A 261 -3.97 19.73 10.68
C ARG A 261 -3.38 21.12 10.47
N GLU A 262 -3.34 21.61 9.23
CA GLU A 262 -2.80 22.92 8.89
C GLU A 262 -3.75 24.07 9.27
N GLN A 263 -5.05 23.81 9.32
CA GLN A 263 -6.06 24.77 9.79
C GLN A 263 -5.98 25.04 11.30
N TRP A 264 -5.49 24.10 12.11
CA TRP A 264 -5.45 24.21 13.57
C TRP A 264 -4.00 24.25 14.12
N PRO A 265 -3.22 25.28 13.77
CA PRO A 265 -1.84 25.41 14.23
C PRO A 265 -1.75 25.84 15.68
N THR A 266 -0.64 25.48 16.32
CA THR A 266 -0.35 25.90 17.70
C THR A 266 0.11 27.36 17.74
N PHE A 267 -0.51 28.13 18.64
CA PHE A 267 -0.17 29.53 18.91
C PHE A 267 0.54 29.57 20.26
N HIS A 268 1.86 29.78 20.25
CA HIS A 268 2.64 29.85 21.49
C HIS A 268 3.09 31.29 21.76
N ARG A 269 2.95 31.70 23.02
CA ARG A 269 3.58 32.91 23.52
C ARG A 269 5.07 32.62 23.72
N ILE A 270 5.91 33.37 23.05
CA ILE A 270 7.36 33.33 23.24
C ILE A 270 7.69 34.48 24.19
N GLY A 271 8.19 34.17 25.38
CA GLY A 271 8.70 35.21 26.29
C GLY A 271 9.81 36.04 25.60
N VAL A 272 10.10 37.23 26.15
CA VAL A 272 11.10 38.14 25.57
C VAL A 272 12.51 37.64 25.88
N ALA A 273 13.25 37.19 24.86
CA ALA A 273 14.68 36.89 24.97
C ALA A 273 15.53 38.10 24.54
N PRO A 274 16.62 38.45 25.26
CA PRO A 274 17.64 39.32 24.72
C PRO A 274 18.28 38.63 23.50
N ILE A 275 18.71 39.45 22.52
CA ILE A 275 19.02 39.09 21.13
C ILE A 275 20.12 38.01 20.98
N GLU A 276 20.81 37.62 22.06
CA GLU A 276 21.94 36.68 22.04
C GLU A 276 21.61 35.22 22.41
N CYS A 277 20.44 34.89 22.97
CA CYS A 277 20.13 33.51 23.38
C CYS A 277 18.76 33.05 22.86
N GLN A 278 18.74 32.49 21.65
CA GLN A 278 17.53 32.02 20.97
C GLN A 278 17.18 30.54 21.25
N THR A 279 17.86 29.88 22.20
CA THR A 279 17.78 28.42 22.38
C THR A 279 16.88 27.94 23.51
N ASP A 280 16.52 28.77 24.50
CA ASP A 280 15.70 28.33 25.64
C ASP A 280 14.36 29.09 25.73
N LEU A 281 13.36 28.57 25.00
CA LEU A 281 12.01 29.13 24.84
C LEU A 281 11.07 28.97 26.07
N ASN A 282 11.58 28.47 27.21
CA ASN A 282 10.73 28.01 28.32
C ASN A 282 10.92 28.78 29.64
N ARG A 283 11.62 29.92 29.64
CA ARG A 283 11.78 30.77 30.82
C ARG A 283 10.98 32.07 30.68
N ASN A 284 10.09 32.31 31.64
CA ASN A 284 9.40 33.59 31.81
C ASN A 284 10.43 34.65 32.24
N TRP A 285 10.68 35.64 31.39
CA TRP A 285 11.53 36.80 31.71
C TRP A 285 10.69 38.05 32.01
N PRO A 286 11.09 38.88 33.00
CA PRO A 286 10.18 39.81 33.67
C PRO A 286 10.33 41.26 33.15
N TYR A 287 10.18 41.49 31.84
CA TYR A 287 10.05 42.86 31.29
C TYR A 287 8.69 43.04 30.60
N ALA A 288 7.92 44.01 31.10
CA ALA A 288 6.46 44.00 31.08
C ALA A 288 5.77 44.58 29.82
N ASN A 289 6.50 45.05 28.80
CA ASN A 289 5.89 45.91 27.75
C ASN A 289 5.94 45.37 26.31
N VAL A 290 6.49 44.18 26.04
CA VAL A 290 6.51 43.59 24.69
C VAL A 290 6.11 42.11 24.77
N GLU A 291 5.04 41.73 24.07
CA GLU A 291 4.66 40.31 23.90
C GLU A 291 5.04 39.82 22.51
N ILE A 292 5.83 38.74 22.45
CA ILE A 292 6.19 38.07 21.19
C ILE A 292 5.33 36.81 21.05
N TRP A 293 4.62 36.70 19.93
CA TRP A 293 3.80 35.54 19.62
C TRP A 293 4.37 34.83 18.40
N ARG A 294 4.54 33.51 18.47
CA ARG A 294 4.96 32.69 17.33
C ARG A 294 3.81 31.82 16.86
N PHE A 295 3.47 32.02 15.59
CA PHE A 295 2.55 31.18 14.85
C PHE A 295 3.33 30.07 14.16
N MET A 296 3.08 28.82 14.53
CA MET A 296 3.84 27.65 14.03
C MET A 296 3.19 27.06 12.76
N ALA A 297 2.83 27.91 11.79
CA ALA A 297 2.31 27.48 10.49
C ALA A 297 2.47 28.56 9.41
N PRO A 298 2.56 28.18 8.12
CA PRO A 298 2.48 29.14 7.03
C PRO A 298 1.10 29.81 7.00
N LEU A 299 1.05 31.10 6.71
CA LEU A 299 -0.22 31.82 6.59
C LEU A 299 -0.80 31.61 5.19
N HIS A 300 -2.03 31.11 5.14
CA HIS A 300 -2.79 30.91 3.90
C HIS A 300 -4.28 31.22 4.15
N PHE A 301 -5.07 31.29 3.07
CA PHE A 301 -6.49 31.68 3.15
C PHE A 301 -7.29 30.86 4.19
N ALA A 302 -6.99 29.56 4.34
CA ALA A 302 -7.72 28.69 5.27
C ALA A 302 -7.40 28.89 6.76
N ASN A 303 -6.29 29.54 7.15
CA ASN A 303 -5.92 29.77 8.55
C ASN A 303 -5.76 31.26 8.93
N ALA A 304 -5.76 32.17 7.95
CA ALA A 304 -5.61 33.61 8.15
C ALA A 304 -6.67 34.23 9.09
N GLN A 305 -7.92 33.76 9.01
CA GLN A 305 -8.98 34.24 9.89
C GLN A 305 -8.72 33.83 11.34
N LYS A 306 -8.35 32.56 11.58
CA LYS A 306 -7.99 32.07 12.91
C LYS A 306 -6.79 32.79 13.50
N PHE A 307 -5.78 33.07 12.68
CA PHE A 307 -4.63 33.88 13.09
C PHE A 307 -5.07 35.26 13.60
N THR A 308 -5.91 35.96 12.82
CA THR A 308 -6.41 37.29 13.17
C THR A 308 -7.27 37.28 14.44
N GLU A 309 -8.14 36.27 14.58
CA GLU A 309 -8.98 36.09 15.78
C GLU A 309 -8.15 35.81 17.03
N GLN A 310 -7.15 34.93 16.94
CA GLN A 310 -6.26 34.63 18.07
C GLN A 310 -5.40 35.85 18.44
N LEU A 311 -4.87 36.57 17.45
CA LEU A 311 -4.13 37.81 17.68
C LEU A 311 -5.00 38.82 18.44
N ARG A 312 -6.21 39.11 17.94
CA ARG A 312 -7.15 40.04 18.60
C ARG A 312 -7.54 39.60 20.01
N LYS A 313 -7.81 38.31 20.21
CA LYS A 313 -8.18 37.76 21.52
C LYS A 313 -7.06 37.93 22.53
N ASN A 314 -5.81 37.80 22.10
CA ASN A 314 -4.65 37.95 22.97
C ASN A 314 -4.31 39.42 23.22
N THR A 315 -4.43 40.30 22.22
CA THR A 315 -4.27 41.76 22.41
C THR A 315 -5.32 42.33 23.37
N LYS A 316 -6.57 41.85 23.32
CA LYS A 316 -7.62 42.26 24.27
C LYS A 316 -7.38 41.83 25.71
N LYS A 317 -6.57 40.79 25.95
CA LYS A 317 -6.22 40.35 27.32
C LYS A 317 -5.12 41.23 27.95
N LEU A 318 -4.45 42.06 27.15
CA LEU A 318 -3.39 42.96 27.60
C LEU A 318 -3.90 44.36 27.99
N GLN A 319 -5.12 44.71 27.58
CA GLN A 319 -5.83 45.94 27.97
C GLN A 319 -6.63 45.70 29.24
#